data_AF-A0A9W8ACY7-F1
#
_entry.id   AF-A0A9W8ACY7-F1
#
_cell.length_a   1.000
_cell.length_b   1.000
_cell.length_c   1.000
_cell.angle_alpha   90.00
_cell.angle_beta   90.00
_cell.angle_gamma   90.00
#
_symmetry.space_group_name_H-M   'P 1'
#
loop_
_entity.id
_entity.type
_entity.pdbx_description
1 polymer ?
#
loop_
_entity_poly.entity_id
_entity_poly.type
_entity_poly.pdbx_seq_one_letter_code
_entity_poly.pdbx_strand_id
1 'polypeptide(L)'
;MTARTVVSAPGKVLMAGGYLVLDRMYKGLIIGADARFYTLIQSVEPTAASGPITITVESPQFEDALWTYHATWSDEHSTYTLSNVGPTKNPFLAITLNYTLNLAAYRLRDHDFPRRLGGGLKLVILGDNDFYSQQDKLKEQGRACSTAALSSLPRFSAFPFPLHQVHKTGLGSSAALVTSMVCALMMHLGVDQISQAYPGSTVDSMTSPAFLRWVHHISQYCHCLAQGKIGSGFDVSAAVYGSHIY
;
A
#
# COMPACT_ATOMS: atom_id res chain seq x y z
N MET A 1 -13.04 -14.62 -15.75
CA MET A 1 -12.19 -13.41 -15.84
C MET A 1 -11.51 -13.25 -14.50
N THR A 2 -10.18 -13.08 -14.47
CA THR A 2 -9.46 -12.87 -13.22
C THR A 2 -9.86 -11.54 -12.59
N ALA A 3 -10.22 -11.55 -11.30
CA ALA A 3 -10.61 -10.33 -10.60
C ALA A 3 -9.41 -9.36 -10.53
N ARG A 4 -9.68 -8.07 -10.70
CA ARG A 4 -8.69 -7.00 -10.66
C ARG A 4 -9.16 -5.87 -9.77
N THR A 5 -8.27 -5.37 -8.93
CA THR A 5 -8.53 -4.24 -8.03
C THR A 5 -7.38 -3.25 -8.17
N VAL A 6 -7.70 -1.97 -8.32
CA VAL A 6 -6.71 -0.89 -8.36
C VAL A 6 -7.11 0.15 -7.33
N VAL A 7 -6.20 0.45 -6.42
CA VAL A 7 -6.39 1.52 -5.43
C VAL A 7 -5.18 2.43 -5.46
N SER A 8 -5.40 3.71 -5.18
CA SER A 8 -4.33 4.67 -5.01
C SER A 8 -4.46 5.44 -3.71
N ALA A 9 -3.34 5.79 -3.09
CA ALA A 9 -3.28 6.67 -1.92
C ALA A 9 -2.48 7.94 -2.23
N PRO A 10 -2.90 9.14 -1.78
CA PRO A 10 -2.15 10.38 -1.95
C PRO A 10 -0.87 10.40 -1.10
N GLY A 11 0.10 11.21 -1.54
CA GLY A 11 1.18 11.70 -0.69
C GLY A 11 0.69 12.75 0.33
N LYS A 12 1.63 13.29 1.10
CA LYS A 12 1.32 14.28 2.15
C LYS A 12 2.22 15.52 2.13
N VAL A 13 1.71 16.61 2.69
CA VAL A 13 2.47 17.80 3.09
C VAL A 13 1.95 18.27 4.45
N LEU A 14 2.82 18.31 5.46
CA LEU A 14 2.49 18.87 6.78
C LEU A 14 2.70 20.39 6.72
N MET A 15 1.60 21.15 6.63
CA MET A 15 1.63 22.60 6.51
C MET A 15 1.83 23.31 7.86
N ALA A 16 1.23 22.77 8.93
CA ALA A 16 1.37 23.32 10.29
C ALA A 16 1.39 22.20 11.34
N GLY A 17 1.94 22.49 12.51
CA GLY A 17 2.07 21.56 13.64
C GLY A 17 3.51 21.07 13.84
N GLY A 18 4.23 20.73 12.77
CA GLY A 18 5.63 20.28 12.87
C GLY A 18 5.79 19.13 13.86
N TYR A 19 6.75 19.23 14.78
CA TYR A 19 6.95 18.23 15.84
C TYR A 19 5.88 18.24 16.94
N LEU A 20 5.05 19.29 17.02
CA LEU A 20 4.02 19.37 18.06
C LEU A 20 2.99 18.25 17.94
N VAL A 21 2.76 17.72 16.73
CA VAL A 21 1.84 16.58 16.48
C VAL A 21 2.29 15.27 17.13
N LEU A 22 3.48 15.23 17.73
CA LEU A 22 3.92 14.11 18.57
C LEU A 22 3.23 14.11 19.95
N ASP A 23 2.75 15.27 20.39
CA ASP A 23 1.94 15.42 21.59
C ASP A 23 0.47 15.60 21.19
N ARG A 24 -0.39 14.76 21.77
CA ARG A 24 -1.83 14.67 21.46
C ARG A 24 -2.60 15.96 21.78
N MET A 25 -2.03 16.87 22.56
CA MET A 25 -2.63 18.17 22.84
C MET A 25 -2.62 19.09 21.60
N TYR A 26 -1.67 18.92 20.69
CA TYR A 26 -1.49 19.80 19.54
C TYR A 26 -1.98 19.16 18.25
N LYS A 27 -2.47 20.02 17.36
CA LYS A 27 -3.02 19.63 16.06
C LYS A 27 -2.07 19.98 14.93
N GLY A 28 -2.17 19.23 13.84
CA GLY A 28 -1.47 19.51 12.58
C GLY A 28 -2.45 19.89 11.47
N LEU A 29 -2.01 20.73 10.52
CA LEU A 29 -2.71 20.91 9.24
C LEU A 29 -1.96 20.09 8.19
N ILE A 30 -2.64 19.12 7.60
CA ILE A 30 -2.07 18.27 6.54
C ILE A 30 -2.84 18.49 5.25
N ILE A 31 -2.09 18.61 4.16
CA ILE A 31 -2.62 18.65 2.81
C ILE A 31 -2.24 17.34 2.12
N GLY A 32 -3.24 16.65 1.58
CA GLY A 32 -3.03 15.50 0.70
C GLY A 32 -2.48 15.99 -0.63
N ALA A 33 -1.36 15.42 -1.06
CA ALA A 33 -0.75 15.75 -2.34
C ALA A 33 -1.48 15.07 -3.51
N ASP A 34 -1.37 15.67 -4.68
CA ASP A 34 -1.86 15.20 -5.97
C ASP A 34 -1.16 13.90 -6.38
N ALA A 35 0.11 13.76 -5.97
CA ALA A 35 0.95 12.60 -6.19
C ALA A 35 0.33 11.35 -5.57
N ARG A 36 0.20 10.29 -6.38
CA ARG A 36 -0.51 9.05 -6.02
C ARG A 36 0.42 7.84 -6.05
N PHE A 37 0.24 6.97 -5.07
CA PHE A 37 0.86 5.67 -5.00
C PHE A 37 -0.21 4.62 -5.27
N TYR A 38 0.02 3.75 -6.25
CA TYR A 38 -0.95 2.80 -6.78
C TYR A 38 -0.58 1.39 -6.38
N THR A 39 -1.60 0.60 -6.03
CA THR A 39 -1.51 -0.85 -5.90
C THR A 39 -2.56 -1.48 -6.79
N LEU A 40 -2.11 -2.27 -7.75
CA LEU A 40 -2.94 -3.13 -8.57
C LEU A 40 -2.81 -4.56 -8.05
N ILE A 41 -3.92 -5.25 -7.89
CA ILE A 41 -4.00 -6.65 -7.48
C ILE A 41 -4.77 -7.42 -8.56
N GLN A 42 -4.22 -8.55 -8.97
CA GLN A 42 -4.87 -9.50 -9.86
C GLN A 42 -4.86 -10.88 -9.22
N SER A 43 -6.01 -11.55 -9.20
CA SER A 43 -6.10 -12.95 -8.76
C SER A 43 -5.42 -13.87 -9.78
N VAL A 44 -4.73 -14.89 -9.29
CA VAL A 44 -4.14 -15.95 -10.10
C VAL A 44 -5.08 -17.14 -10.10
N GLU A 45 -5.41 -17.64 -11.29
CA GLU A 45 -6.24 -18.84 -11.42
C GLU A 45 -5.53 -20.04 -10.80
N PRO A 46 -6.23 -20.89 -10.02
CA PRO A 46 -5.65 -22.11 -9.48
C PRO A 46 -5.12 -22.99 -10.61
N THR A 47 -3.86 -23.42 -10.52
CA THR A 47 -3.35 -24.47 -11.40
C THR A 47 -3.79 -25.83 -10.86
N ALA A 48 -3.94 -26.84 -11.74
CA ALA A 48 -4.32 -28.20 -11.31
C ALA A 48 -3.26 -28.87 -10.40
N ALA A 49 -2.08 -28.27 -10.26
CA ALA A 49 -1.04 -28.72 -9.36
C ALA A 49 -1.26 -28.17 -7.94
N SER A 50 -1.30 -29.06 -6.95
CA SER A 50 -1.35 -28.74 -5.51
C SER A 50 -0.03 -28.08 -5.05
N GLY A 51 0.21 -26.83 -5.45
CA GLY A 51 1.33 -26.01 -5.04
C GLY A 51 0.97 -25.04 -3.90
N PRO A 52 1.98 -24.41 -3.25
CA PRO A 52 1.73 -23.36 -2.28
C PRO A 52 1.08 -22.12 -2.93
N ILE A 53 0.21 -21.44 -2.19
CA ILE A 53 -0.40 -20.17 -2.64
C ILE A 53 0.71 -19.14 -2.78
N THR A 54 0.93 -18.67 -4.00
CA THR A 54 2.05 -17.78 -4.32
C THR A 54 1.57 -16.34 -4.47
N ILE A 55 2.17 -15.43 -3.71
CA ILE A 55 1.90 -14.00 -3.81
C ILE A 55 3.14 -13.31 -4.35
N THR A 56 3.03 -12.67 -5.50
CA THR A 56 4.10 -11.88 -6.11
C THR A 56 3.79 -10.40 -5.99
N VAL A 57 4.82 -9.61 -5.69
CA VAL A 57 4.74 -8.16 -5.65
C VAL A 57 5.86 -7.63 -6.54
N GLU A 58 5.52 -6.83 -7.56
CA GLU A 58 6.49 -6.20 -8.45
C GLU A 58 6.35 -4.68 -8.43
N SER A 59 7.47 -3.98 -8.52
CA SER A 59 7.53 -2.53 -8.69
C SER A 59 8.42 -2.21 -9.89
N PRO A 60 7.87 -2.15 -11.12
CA PRO A 60 8.66 -2.11 -12.36
C PRO A 60 9.46 -0.82 -12.55
N GLN A 61 9.33 0.15 -11.65
CA GLN A 61 10.13 1.38 -11.64
C GLN A 61 11.57 1.17 -11.19
N PHE A 62 11.92 0.02 -10.58
CA PHE A 62 13.24 -0.21 -9.99
C PHE A 62 13.79 -1.58 -10.39
N GLU A 63 15.11 -1.68 -10.41
CA GLU A 63 15.80 -2.97 -10.58
C GLU A 63 15.61 -3.87 -9.36
N ASP A 64 15.61 -5.19 -9.59
CA ASP A 64 15.47 -6.25 -8.57
C ASP A 64 14.25 -6.08 -7.65
N ALA A 65 13.21 -5.40 -8.13
CA ALA A 65 12.00 -5.09 -7.38
C ALA A 65 10.87 -6.10 -7.66
N LEU A 66 11.21 -7.38 -7.53
CA LEU A 66 10.27 -8.50 -7.53
C LEU A 66 10.40 -9.27 -6.21
N TRP A 67 9.31 -9.37 -5.47
CA TRP A 67 9.23 -10.09 -4.21
C TRP A 67 8.20 -11.21 -4.31
N THR A 68 8.62 -12.43 -3.98
CA THR A 68 7.75 -13.61 -4.00
C THR A 68 7.60 -14.16 -2.59
N TYR A 69 6.35 -14.44 -2.23
CA TYR A 69 5.97 -14.98 -0.94
C TYR A 69 5.12 -16.25 -1.13
N HIS A 70 5.35 -17.27 -0.31
CA HIS A 70 4.41 -18.37 -0.17
C HIS A 70 3.53 -18.14 1.05
N ALA A 71 2.22 -18.23 0.86
CA ALA A 71 1.24 -18.14 1.93
C ALA A 71 0.81 -19.54 2.37
N THR A 72 1.05 -19.85 3.62
CA THR A 72 0.69 -21.14 4.23
C THR A 72 -0.26 -20.91 5.39
N TRP A 73 -1.39 -21.60 5.39
CA TRP A 73 -2.33 -21.61 6.50
C TRP A 73 -1.80 -22.47 7.66
N SER A 74 -1.88 -21.95 8.87
CA SER A 74 -1.60 -22.69 10.12
C SER A 74 -2.91 -22.90 10.87
N ASP A 75 -3.33 -24.16 11.01
CA ASP A 75 -4.53 -24.52 11.77
C ASP A 75 -4.39 -24.22 13.27
N GLU A 76 -3.19 -24.40 13.82
CA GLU A 76 -2.90 -24.17 15.25
C GLU A 76 -3.18 -22.72 15.68
N HIS A 77 -2.77 -21.76 14.86
CA HIS A 77 -2.97 -20.34 15.14
C HIS A 77 -4.17 -19.74 14.40
N SER A 78 -4.78 -20.50 13.48
CA SER A 78 -5.82 -20.01 12.56
C SER A 78 -5.37 -18.74 11.82
N THR A 79 -4.13 -18.75 11.32
CA THR A 79 -3.49 -17.61 10.65
C THR A 79 -2.68 -18.04 9.44
N TYR A 80 -2.53 -17.15 8.47
CA TYR A 80 -1.53 -17.25 7.42
C TYR A 80 -0.15 -16.88 7.94
N THR A 81 0.84 -17.64 7.50
CA THR A 81 2.25 -17.30 7.58
C THR A 81 2.80 -17.06 6.18
N LEU A 82 3.61 -16.01 6.03
CA LEU A 82 4.26 -15.69 4.76
C LEU A 82 5.75 -16.01 4.85
N SER A 83 6.23 -16.87 3.96
CA SER A 83 7.66 -17.10 3.76
C SER A 83 8.14 -16.38 2.51
N ASN A 84 9.19 -15.58 2.65
CA ASN A 84 9.84 -14.94 1.51
C ASN A 84 10.72 -15.97 0.79
N VAL A 85 10.51 -16.10 -0.52
CA VAL A 85 11.19 -17.11 -1.38
C VAL A 85 12.20 -16.44 -2.31
N GLY A 86 12.12 -15.11 -2.45
CA GLY A 86 13.03 -14.32 -3.27
C GLY A 86 14.36 -13.98 -2.57
N PRO A 87 15.34 -13.47 -3.34
CA PRO A 87 16.64 -13.06 -2.80
C PRO A 87 16.55 -11.75 -1.99
N THR A 88 15.56 -10.90 -2.29
CA THR A 88 15.38 -9.59 -1.66
C THR A 88 14.24 -9.60 -0.66
N LYS A 89 14.38 -8.79 0.39
CA LYS A 89 13.36 -8.61 1.43
C LYS A 89 12.92 -7.16 1.46
N ASN A 90 11.62 -6.96 1.64
CA ASN A 90 11.05 -5.64 1.90
C ASN A 90 10.08 -5.74 3.09
N PRO A 91 10.44 -5.17 4.27
CA PRO A 91 9.62 -5.29 5.46
C PRO A 91 8.25 -4.64 5.30
N PHE A 92 8.14 -3.52 4.57
CA PHE A 92 6.85 -2.87 4.32
C PHE A 92 5.90 -3.79 3.57
N LEU A 93 6.38 -4.51 2.55
CA LEU A 93 5.55 -5.44 1.78
C LEU A 93 5.19 -6.68 2.58
N ALA A 94 6.18 -7.32 3.22
CA ALA A 94 5.97 -8.56 3.97
C ALA A 94 5.01 -8.36 5.15
N ILE A 95 5.19 -7.30 5.93
CA ILE A 95 4.33 -6.97 7.08
C ILE A 95 2.94 -6.61 6.59
N THR A 96 2.83 -5.76 5.57
CA THR A 96 1.52 -5.34 5.04
C THR A 96 0.72 -6.53 4.50
N LEU A 97 1.33 -7.42 3.72
CA LEU A 97 0.68 -8.65 3.27
C LEU A 97 0.24 -9.49 4.47
N ASN A 98 1.15 -9.80 5.39
CA ASN A 98 0.88 -10.75 6.47
C ASN A 98 -0.30 -10.28 7.34
N TYR A 99 -0.26 -9.05 7.82
CA TYR A 99 -1.29 -8.55 8.73
C TYR A 99 -2.61 -8.26 8.03
N THR A 100 -2.59 -7.80 6.78
CA THR A 100 -3.84 -7.53 6.05
C THR A 100 -4.55 -8.82 5.66
N LEU A 101 -3.81 -9.85 5.23
CA LEU A 101 -4.39 -11.18 4.93
C LEU A 101 -5.01 -11.80 6.18
N ASN A 102 -4.31 -11.76 7.30
CA ASN A 102 -4.83 -12.30 8.56
C ASN A 102 -6.05 -11.52 9.07
N LEU A 103 -6.04 -10.19 8.96
CA LEU A 103 -7.21 -9.37 9.28
C LEU A 103 -8.39 -9.74 8.40
N ALA A 104 -8.18 -9.90 7.09
CA ALA A 104 -9.23 -10.26 6.15
C ALA A 104 -9.81 -11.65 6.47
N ALA A 105 -8.95 -12.65 6.70
CA ALA A 105 -9.37 -14.01 7.11
C ALA A 105 -10.21 -13.98 8.39
N TYR A 106 -9.75 -13.26 9.42
CA TYR A 106 -10.48 -13.09 10.67
C TYR A 106 -11.84 -12.40 10.47
N ARG A 107 -11.88 -11.32 9.68
CA ARG A 107 -13.08 -10.50 9.48
C ARG A 107 -14.16 -11.20 8.69
N LEU A 108 -13.77 -11.93 7.65
CA LEU A 108 -14.71 -12.65 6.80
C LEU A 108 -15.33 -13.85 7.52
N ARG A 109 -14.74 -14.31 8.65
CA ARG A 109 -15.15 -15.53 9.37
C ARG A 109 -15.29 -16.73 8.44
N ASP A 110 -14.48 -16.74 7.39
CA ASP A 110 -14.68 -17.54 6.20
C ASP A 110 -13.67 -18.68 6.20
N HIS A 111 -14.16 -19.90 6.44
CA HIS A 111 -13.36 -21.12 6.30
C HIS A 111 -12.91 -21.36 4.84
N ASP A 112 -13.52 -20.67 3.85
CA ASP A 112 -13.14 -20.70 2.44
C ASP A 112 -12.17 -19.57 2.05
N PHE A 113 -11.55 -18.85 2.99
CA PHE A 113 -10.53 -17.84 2.67
C PHE A 113 -9.38 -18.36 1.75
N PRO A 114 -8.93 -19.64 1.84
CA PRO A 114 -8.03 -20.21 0.83
C PRO A 114 -8.58 -20.13 -0.60
N ARG A 115 -9.90 -20.29 -0.80
CA ARG A 115 -10.54 -20.15 -2.13
C ARG A 115 -10.50 -18.72 -2.65
N ARG A 116 -10.53 -17.71 -1.77
CA ARG A 116 -10.41 -16.28 -2.14
C ARG A 116 -9.00 -15.93 -2.61
N LEU A 117 -7.99 -16.55 -2.02
CA LEU A 117 -6.62 -16.44 -2.51
C LEU A 117 -6.39 -17.28 -3.76
N GLY A 118 -7.19 -18.33 -4.00
CA GLY A 118 -7.17 -19.10 -5.23
C GLY A 118 -5.79 -19.68 -5.52
N GLY A 119 -5.29 -19.44 -6.74
CA GLY A 119 -3.92 -19.79 -7.13
C GLY A 119 -2.84 -18.83 -6.63
N GLY A 120 -3.24 -17.75 -5.94
CA GLY A 120 -2.35 -16.69 -5.49
C GLY A 120 -2.78 -15.28 -5.93
N LEU A 121 -1.94 -14.31 -5.63
CA LEU A 121 -2.14 -12.91 -6.00
C LEU A 121 -0.90 -12.36 -6.71
N LYS A 122 -1.12 -11.61 -7.79
CA LYS A 122 -0.09 -10.77 -8.40
C LYS A 122 -0.37 -9.30 -8.08
N LEU A 123 0.58 -8.64 -7.44
CA LEU A 123 0.51 -7.23 -7.08
C LEU A 123 1.52 -6.43 -7.91
N VAL A 124 1.07 -5.29 -8.44
CA VAL A 124 1.93 -4.29 -9.09
C VAL A 124 1.83 -2.99 -8.32
N ILE A 125 2.98 -2.42 -7.99
CA ILE A 125 3.11 -1.25 -7.13
C ILE A 125 3.81 -0.15 -7.91
N LEU A 126 3.20 1.03 -7.96
CA LEU A 126 3.67 2.17 -8.75
C LEU A 126 3.52 3.48 -7.97
N GLY A 127 4.56 4.30 -7.88
CA GLY A 127 4.51 5.65 -7.34
C GLY A 127 4.67 6.69 -8.44
N ASP A 128 3.84 7.73 -8.44
CA ASP A 128 4.05 8.89 -9.31
C ASP A 128 5.47 9.47 -9.13
N ASN A 129 5.96 10.13 -10.19
CA ASN A 129 7.36 10.59 -10.26
C ASN A 129 7.73 11.53 -9.10
N ASP A 130 6.75 12.25 -8.54
CA ASP A 130 6.84 13.17 -7.42
C ASP A 130 7.36 12.54 -6.13
N PHE A 131 7.20 11.22 -5.94
CA PHE A 131 7.72 10.52 -4.76
C PHE A 131 9.24 10.36 -4.77
N TYR A 132 9.86 10.54 -5.94
CA TYR A 132 11.27 10.24 -6.18
C TYR A 132 11.99 11.41 -6.84
N SER A 133 13.25 11.64 -6.49
CA SER A 133 14.05 12.67 -7.15
C SER A 133 14.30 12.29 -8.60
N GLN A 134 13.83 13.12 -9.53
CA GLN A 134 14.08 12.98 -10.97
C GLN A 134 15.19 13.93 -11.45
N GLN A 135 15.96 14.52 -10.53
CA GLN A 135 16.92 15.57 -10.86
C GLN A 135 17.98 15.10 -11.86
N ASP A 136 18.54 13.91 -11.67
CA ASP A 136 19.62 13.41 -12.52
C ASP A 136 19.11 13.10 -13.93
N LYS A 137 17.92 12.49 -14.04
CA LYS A 137 17.24 12.27 -15.32
C LYS A 137 16.93 13.57 -16.07
N LEU A 138 16.52 14.62 -15.35
CA LEU A 138 16.28 15.93 -15.96
C LEU A 138 17.58 16.61 -16.39
N LYS A 139 18.65 16.49 -15.59
CA LYS A 139 19.99 17.00 -15.93
C LYS A 139 20.55 16.32 -17.19
N GLU A 140 20.42 15.01 -17.30
CA GLU A 140 20.83 14.23 -18.48
C GLU A 140 20.10 14.67 -19.75
N GLN A 141 18.82 15.07 -19.62
CA GLN A 141 18.04 15.63 -20.73
C GLN A 141 18.34 17.12 -21.01
N GLY A 142 19.27 17.75 -20.28
CA GLY A 142 19.59 19.17 -20.40
C GLY A 142 18.47 20.10 -19.92
N ARG A 143 17.59 19.64 -19.02
CA ARG A 143 16.39 20.35 -18.59
C ARG A 143 16.53 20.92 -17.19
N ALA A 144 15.99 22.11 -16.98
CA ALA A 144 15.90 22.71 -15.65
C ALA A 144 14.93 21.93 -14.75
N CYS A 145 15.28 21.78 -13.47
CA CYS A 145 14.40 21.20 -12.46
C CYS A 145 13.19 22.13 -12.23
N SER A 146 12.04 21.73 -12.77
CA SER A 146 10.78 22.46 -12.66
C SER A 146 9.60 21.48 -12.63
N THR A 147 8.45 21.93 -12.13
CA THR A 147 7.22 21.15 -12.13
C THR A 147 6.80 20.79 -13.55
N ALA A 148 6.88 21.74 -14.49
CA ALA A 148 6.60 21.49 -15.91
C ALA A 148 7.53 20.43 -16.52
N ALA A 149 8.82 20.43 -16.16
CA ALA A 149 9.74 19.40 -16.62
C ALA A 149 9.40 18.02 -16.03
N LEU A 150 9.08 17.95 -14.74
CA LEU A 150 8.63 16.72 -14.08
C LEU A 150 7.36 16.15 -14.73
N SER A 151 6.34 16.98 -14.98
CA SER A 151 5.07 16.57 -15.58
C SER A 151 5.20 16.06 -17.02
N SER A 152 6.25 16.46 -17.73
CA SER A 152 6.51 15.98 -19.09
C SER A 152 7.28 14.66 -19.15
N LEU A 153 7.81 14.17 -18.02
CA LEU A 153 8.40 12.83 -17.97
C LEU A 153 7.28 11.78 -18.12
N PRO A 154 7.57 10.61 -18.72
CA PRO A 154 6.64 9.50 -18.68
C PRO A 154 6.25 9.17 -17.24
N ARG A 155 4.95 8.91 -17.01
CA ARG A 155 4.45 8.47 -15.70
C ARG A 155 5.17 7.18 -15.29
N PHE A 156 5.40 7.05 -13.99
CA PHE A 156 6.08 5.90 -13.41
C PHE A 156 7.46 5.68 -14.04
N SER A 157 8.23 6.77 -14.17
CA SER A 157 9.57 6.73 -14.75
C SER A 157 10.43 5.71 -14.01
N ALA A 158 11.03 4.80 -14.79
CA ALA A 158 11.93 3.79 -14.29
C ALA A 158 13.31 4.38 -13.93
N PHE A 159 13.97 3.72 -12.98
CA PHE A 159 15.32 3.95 -12.53
C PHE A 159 16.20 2.75 -12.86
N PRO A 160 17.44 2.96 -13.33
CA PRO A 160 18.38 1.89 -13.65
C PRO A 160 19.11 1.37 -12.39
N PHE A 161 18.43 1.37 -11.25
CA PHE A 161 18.99 0.91 -9.98
C PHE A 161 17.89 0.50 -8.99
N PRO A 162 18.24 -0.24 -7.93
CA PRO A 162 17.28 -0.68 -6.93
C PRO A 162 16.66 0.45 -6.10
N LEU A 163 15.47 0.20 -5.55
CA LEU A 163 14.68 1.16 -4.75
C LEU A 163 15.47 1.81 -3.59
N HIS A 164 16.41 1.11 -2.97
CA HIS A 164 17.18 1.64 -1.84
C HIS A 164 18.18 2.75 -2.23
N GLN A 165 18.51 2.87 -3.52
CA GLN A 165 19.38 3.91 -4.07
C GLN A 165 18.60 5.14 -4.54
N VAL A 166 17.26 5.07 -4.59
CA VAL A 166 16.42 6.15 -5.08
C VAL A 166 16.17 7.16 -3.96
N HIS A 167 16.50 8.43 -4.23
CA HIS A 167 16.22 9.52 -3.31
C HIS A 167 14.72 9.80 -3.24
N LYS A 168 14.14 9.73 -2.03
CA LYS A 168 12.73 10.05 -1.75
C LYS A 168 12.57 11.55 -1.50
N THR A 169 11.44 12.12 -1.92
CA THR A 169 11.16 13.57 -1.80
C THR A 169 10.55 14.00 -0.46
N GLY A 170 10.23 13.05 0.43
CA GLY A 170 9.59 13.34 1.71
C GLY A 170 8.06 13.45 1.69
N LEU A 171 7.42 13.17 0.53
CA LEU A 171 5.96 13.12 0.36
C LEU A 171 5.27 11.94 1.07
N GLY A 172 6.01 11.11 1.82
CA GLY A 172 5.44 9.98 2.55
C GLY A 172 5.20 8.74 1.68
N SER A 173 6.12 8.39 0.78
CA SER A 173 5.97 7.23 -0.12
C SER A 173 5.72 5.90 0.60
N SER A 174 6.33 5.66 1.76
CA SER A 174 6.07 4.43 2.53
C SER A 174 4.66 4.40 3.12
N ALA A 175 4.15 5.53 3.60
CA ALA A 175 2.78 5.62 4.12
C ALA A 175 1.75 5.44 3.01
N ALA A 176 1.96 6.10 1.86
CA ALA A 176 1.09 5.95 0.70
C ALA A 176 1.10 4.51 0.15
N LEU A 177 2.28 3.89 0.03
CA LEU A 177 2.45 2.48 -0.34
C LEU A 177 1.66 1.53 0.58
N VAL A 178 1.88 1.62 1.89
CA VAL A 178 1.21 0.73 2.86
C VAL A 178 -0.31 0.94 2.80
N THR A 179 -0.75 2.20 2.68
CA THR A 179 -2.17 2.54 2.66
C THR A 179 -2.87 2.05 1.39
N SER A 180 -2.29 2.29 0.21
CA SER A 180 -2.86 1.80 -1.06
C SER A 180 -2.93 0.28 -1.08
N MET A 181 -1.90 -0.39 -0.54
CA MET A 181 -1.81 -1.85 -0.53
C MET A 181 -2.78 -2.49 0.45
N VAL A 182 -2.91 -1.96 1.66
CA VAL A 182 -3.92 -2.38 2.63
C VAL A 182 -5.31 -2.27 2.02
N CYS A 183 -5.65 -1.09 1.50
CA CYS A 183 -6.97 -0.82 0.97
C CYS A 183 -7.28 -1.72 -0.23
N ALA A 184 -6.33 -1.87 -1.15
CA ALA A 184 -6.46 -2.78 -2.29
C ALA A 184 -6.70 -4.23 -1.86
N LEU A 185 -5.94 -4.75 -0.89
CA LEU A 185 -6.11 -6.13 -0.38
C LEU A 185 -7.47 -6.32 0.30
N MET A 186 -7.86 -5.39 1.17
CA MET A 186 -9.14 -5.49 1.89
C MET A 186 -10.32 -5.47 0.92
N MET A 187 -10.30 -4.61 -0.10
CA MET A 187 -11.32 -4.58 -1.15
C MET A 187 -11.30 -5.82 -2.03
N HIS A 188 -10.11 -6.23 -2.49
CA HIS A 188 -9.97 -7.38 -3.38
C HIS A 188 -10.49 -8.67 -2.74
N LEU A 189 -10.34 -8.81 -1.42
CA LEU A 189 -10.81 -9.96 -0.64
C LEU A 189 -12.28 -9.82 -0.20
N GLY A 190 -12.92 -8.67 -0.42
CA GLY A 190 -14.32 -8.41 -0.09
C GLY A 190 -14.59 -8.02 1.36
N VAL A 191 -13.59 -7.51 2.09
CA VAL A 191 -13.73 -7.09 3.50
C VAL A 191 -14.56 -5.81 3.64
N ASP A 192 -14.55 -4.96 2.61
CA ASP A 192 -15.29 -3.71 2.55
C ASP A 192 -16.81 -3.93 2.63
N GLN A 193 -17.29 -5.02 2.05
CA GLN A 193 -18.71 -5.40 2.03
C GLN A 193 -19.26 -5.74 3.43
N ILE A 194 -18.39 -6.13 4.38
CA ILE A 194 -18.78 -6.46 5.76
C ILE A 194 -19.19 -5.19 6.54
N SER A 195 -18.70 -4.01 6.14
CA SER A 195 -19.10 -2.73 6.77
C SER A 195 -20.49 -2.23 6.33
N GLN A 196 -21.12 -2.85 5.33
CA GLN A 196 -22.50 -2.53 4.93
C GLN A 196 -23.50 -3.18 5.89
N ALA A 197 -23.51 -2.73 7.15
CA ALA A 197 -24.49 -3.18 8.15
C ALA A 197 -25.89 -2.57 7.95
N TYR A 198 -26.09 -1.71 6.95
CA TYR A 198 -27.36 -1.04 6.68
C TYR A 198 -27.80 -1.26 5.22
N PRO A 199 -28.81 -2.11 4.99
CA PRO A 199 -29.46 -2.21 3.69
C PRO A 199 -30.03 -0.84 3.29
N GLY A 200 -29.54 -0.27 2.18
CA GLY A 200 -30.02 1.02 1.65
C GLY A 200 -29.04 2.19 1.75
N SER A 201 -27.83 2.03 2.30
CA SER A 201 -26.83 3.12 2.24
C SER A 201 -26.22 3.20 0.84
N THR A 202 -26.40 4.32 0.15
CA THR A 202 -25.77 4.62 -1.16
C THR A 202 -24.32 5.10 -1.04
N VAL A 203 -23.70 4.97 0.12
CA VAL A 203 -22.31 5.38 0.35
C VAL A 203 -21.40 4.36 -0.32
N ASP A 204 -20.55 4.82 -1.23
CA ASP A 204 -19.51 4.00 -1.84
C ASP A 204 -18.72 3.29 -0.73
N SER A 205 -18.63 1.96 -0.80
CA SER A 205 -17.98 1.08 0.16
C SER A 205 -16.56 1.57 0.50
N MET A 206 -15.83 2.12 -0.49
CA MET A 206 -14.50 2.70 -0.32
C MET A 206 -14.48 3.93 0.61
N THR A 207 -15.55 4.72 0.61
CA THR A 207 -15.65 5.98 1.36
C THR A 207 -16.36 5.81 2.71
N SER A 208 -16.78 4.58 3.04
CA SER A 208 -17.41 4.31 4.33
C SER A 208 -16.46 4.69 5.48
N PRO A 209 -16.87 5.56 6.41
CA PRO A 209 -16.04 5.94 7.55
C PRO A 209 -15.59 4.74 8.39
N ALA A 210 -16.41 3.68 8.47
CA ALA A 210 -16.06 2.46 9.18
C ALA A 210 -14.94 1.69 8.48
N PHE A 211 -15.01 1.57 7.15
CA PHE A 211 -13.98 0.92 6.35
C PHE A 211 -12.66 1.71 6.40
N LEU A 212 -12.71 3.03 6.19
CA LEU A 212 -11.53 3.89 6.24
C LEU A 212 -10.85 3.89 7.62
N ARG A 213 -11.60 3.76 8.72
CA ARG A 213 -11.00 3.56 10.05
C ARG A 213 -10.20 2.26 10.16
N TRP A 214 -10.69 1.16 9.57
CA TRP A 214 -9.94 -0.09 9.55
C TRP A 214 -8.68 0.00 8.69
N VAL A 215 -8.79 0.60 7.50
CA VAL A 215 -7.64 0.90 6.64
C VAL A 215 -6.61 1.71 7.41
N HIS A 216 -7.01 2.81 8.06
CA HIS A 216 -6.10 3.62 8.88
C HIS A 216 -5.42 2.83 9.99
N HIS A 217 -6.17 2.08 10.81
CA HIS A 217 -5.60 1.34 11.93
C HIS A 217 -4.57 0.30 11.47
N ILE A 218 -4.89 -0.50 10.45
CA ILE A 218 -4.00 -1.55 9.99
C ILE A 218 -2.82 -0.98 9.21
N SER A 219 -3.01 0.09 8.41
CA SER A 219 -1.91 0.79 7.75
C SER A 219 -0.96 1.42 8.76
N GLN A 220 -1.47 2.06 9.81
CA GLN A 220 -0.64 2.66 10.86
C GLN A 220 0.16 1.59 11.59
N TYR A 221 -0.49 0.48 11.93
CA TYR A 221 0.17 -0.65 12.59
C TYR A 221 1.28 -1.26 11.74
N CYS A 222 0.98 -1.59 10.48
CA CYS A 222 1.96 -2.15 9.54
C CYS A 222 3.12 -1.19 9.28
N HIS A 223 2.84 0.11 9.13
CA HIS A 223 3.87 1.13 8.90
C HIS A 223 4.80 1.28 10.11
N CYS A 224 4.27 1.38 11.32
CA CYS A 224 5.07 1.42 12.55
C CYS A 224 5.96 0.18 12.70
N LEU A 225 5.40 -1.01 12.46
CA LEU A 225 6.16 -2.26 12.53
C LEU A 225 7.29 -2.31 11.50
N ALA A 226 7.01 -1.96 10.25
CA ALA A 226 8.02 -1.97 9.18
C ALA A 226 9.11 -0.90 9.38
N GLN A 227 8.74 0.24 9.96
CA GLN A 227 9.66 1.33 10.27
C GLN A 227 10.52 1.06 11.52
N GLY A 228 10.10 0.14 12.39
CA GLY A 228 10.79 -0.19 13.64
C GLY A 228 10.67 0.88 14.73
N LYS A 229 9.74 1.83 14.59
CA LYS A 229 9.48 2.89 15.58
C LYS A 229 8.04 3.36 15.51
N ILE A 230 7.56 3.90 16.63
CA ILE A 230 6.24 4.56 16.69
C ILE A 230 6.43 5.99 16.15
N GLY A 231 5.86 6.25 14.97
CA GLY A 231 5.79 7.59 14.37
C GLY A 231 4.60 8.39 14.88
N SER A 232 4.51 9.65 14.45
CA SER A 232 3.33 10.50 14.70
C SER A 232 2.05 9.90 14.11
N GLY A 233 2.14 9.24 12.95
CA GLY A 233 1.02 8.67 12.20
C GLY A 233 0.32 9.63 11.23
N PHE A 234 0.76 10.89 11.19
CA PHE A 234 0.14 11.91 10.34
C PHE A 234 0.23 11.58 8.85
N ASP A 235 1.31 10.90 8.43
CA ASP A 235 1.55 10.52 7.04
C ASP A 235 0.61 9.41 6.58
N VAL A 236 0.37 8.41 7.41
CA VAL A 236 -0.64 7.37 7.16
C VAL A 236 -2.04 7.96 7.21
N SER A 237 -2.34 8.81 8.20
CA SER A 237 -3.63 9.51 8.28
C SER A 237 -3.93 10.29 7.01
N ALA A 238 -2.96 11.02 6.47
CA ALA A 238 -3.11 11.77 5.24
C ALA A 238 -3.29 10.87 4.00
N ALA A 239 -2.60 9.73 3.96
CA ALA A 239 -2.76 8.75 2.89
C ALA A 239 -4.17 8.10 2.89
N VAL A 240 -4.87 8.08 4.03
CA VAL A 240 -6.24 7.55 4.13
C VAL A 240 -7.30 8.63 3.92
N TYR A 241 -7.17 9.75 4.62
CA TYR A 241 -8.21 10.77 4.73
C TYR A 241 -7.99 12.00 3.83
N GLY A 242 -6.83 12.10 3.17
CA GLY A 242 -6.47 13.26 2.37
C GLY A 242 -6.18 14.49 3.23
N SER A 243 -6.61 15.67 2.78
CA SER A 243 -6.40 16.94 3.49
C SER A 243 -7.30 17.04 4.73
N HIS A 244 -6.72 17.24 5.90
CA HIS A 244 -7.46 17.32 7.16
C HIS A 244 -6.67 18.02 8.27
N ILE A 245 -7.35 18.26 9.39
CA ILE A 245 -6.73 18.60 10.67
C ILE A 245 -6.44 17.29 11.41
N TYR A 246 -5.17 17.04 11.67
CA TYR A 246 -4.67 15.89 12.42
C TYR A 246 -4.69 16.15 13.92
#